data_AF-A0AAQ3JPT4-F1
#
_entry.id   AF-A0AAQ3JPT4-F1
#
_cell.length_a   1.000
_cell.length_b   1.000
_cell.length_c   1.000
_cell.angle_alpha   90.00
_cell.angle_beta   90.00
_cell.angle_gamma   90.00
#
_symmetry.space_group_name_H-M   'P 1'
#
loop_
_entity.id
_entity.type
_entity.pdbx_description
1 polymer ?
#
loop_
_entity_poly.entity_id
_entity_poly.type
_entity_poly.pdbx_seq_one_letter_code
_entity_poly.pdbx_strand_id
1 'polypeptide(L)'
;MLVLACSIMDVQAILVLISQLYGKSFGDSLNKAIEDGNLVSVNSDWRELLPHPDGRVEYEFWTNSNDECGPKCDSQIQFVKNFKGAAQIIEKKGYTQFTPHYITWYCPEAFLLSKQCKSQCINHGRYCAPDPEQDFSKGYDGKDVVLQNLVKSACLKLLMKVGSLGCGGIM
;
A
#
# COMPACT_ATOMS: atom_id res chain seq x y z
N MET A 1 2.79 16.46 5.93
CA MET A 1 3.55 16.69 7.19
C MET A 1 4.19 15.37 7.59
N LEU A 2 5.41 15.10 7.12
CA LEU A 2 6.20 13.99 7.66
C LEU A 2 6.91 14.51 8.91
N VAL A 3 6.54 13.98 10.08
CA VAL A 3 7.36 14.09 11.28
C VAL A 3 8.27 12.87 11.26
N LEU A 4 9.50 13.05 10.77
CA LEU A 4 10.56 12.04 10.95
C LEU A 4 11.04 12.17 12.40
N ALA A 5 10.55 11.30 13.27
CA ALA A 5 11.14 11.08 14.58
C ALA A 5 12.41 10.25 14.37
N CYS A 6 13.58 10.91 14.39
CA CYS A 6 14.86 10.30 14.08
C CYS A 6 15.78 10.32 15.29
N SER A 7 16.12 9.11 15.75
CA SER A 7 17.20 8.90 16.70
C SER A 7 18.53 9.13 15.96
N ILE A 8 19.58 9.53 16.66
CA ILE A 8 20.88 10.04 16.16
C ILE A 8 21.52 9.27 14.96
N MET A 9 21.18 8.00 14.71
CA MET A 9 21.65 7.23 13.52
C MET A 9 21.00 7.63 12.18
N ASP A 10 19.83 8.29 12.18
CA ASP A 10 19.11 8.60 10.94
C ASP A 10 19.58 9.91 10.25
N VAL A 11 20.29 10.78 10.97
CA VAL A 11 20.73 12.09 10.43
C VAL A 11 21.69 11.88 9.25
N GLN A 12 22.61 10.91 9.36
CA GLN A 12 23.52 10.55 8.27
C GLN A 12 22.79 10.02 7.03
N ALA A 13 21.73 9.21 7.22
CA ALA A 13 20.93 8.71 6.09
C ALA A 13 20.21 9.85 5.35
N ILE A 14 19.69 10.84 6.10
CA ILE A 14 19.05 12.04 5.55
C ILE A 14 20.06 12.88 4.75
N LEU A 15 21.28 13.07 5.28
CA LEU A 15 22.34 13.83 4.61
C LEU A 15 22.82 13.17 3.31
N VAL A 16 22.89 11.85 3.28
CA VAL A 16 23.21 11.08 2.06
C VAL A 16 22.13 11.28 1.00
N LEU A 17 20.84 11.18 1.38
CA LEU A 17 19.71 11.46 0.49
C LEU A 17 19.74 12.90 -0.05
N ILE A 18 19.97 13.89 0.81
CA ILE A 18 20.09 15.30 0.41
C ILE A 18 21.27 15.51 -0.55
N SER A 19 22.41 14.87 -0.30
CA SER A 19 23.59 14.95 -1.17
C SER A 19 23.34 14.35 -2.56
N GLN A 20 22.57 13.26 -2.63
CA GLN A 20 22.21 12.63 -3.90
C GLN A 20 21.19 13.46 -4.69
N LEU A 21 20.25 14.12 -4.00
CA LEU A 21 19.19 14.91 -4.63
C LEU A 21 19.64 16.32 -5.05
N TYR A 22 20.46 16.98 -4.23
CA TYR A 22 20.82 18.40 -4.40
C TYR A 22 22.32 18.62 -4.63
N GLY A 23 23.11 17.54 -4.69
CA GLY A 23 24.54 17.57 -4.94
C GLY A 23 25.39 17.49 -3.67
N LYS A 24 26.55 16.85 -3.80
CA LYS A 24 27.49 16.59 -2.69
C LYS A 24 27.92 17.86 -1.96
N SER A 25 28.16 18.96 -2.68
CA SER A 25 28.56 20.25 -2.09
C SER A 25 27.51 20.83 -1.13
N PHE A 26 26.22 20.63 -1.43
CA PHE A 26 25.13 21.07 -0.57
C PHE A 26 25.07 20.21 0.71
N GLY A 27 25.15 18.88 0.57
CA GLY A 27 25.21 17.98 1.73
C GLY A 27 26.41 18.21 2.64
N ASP A 28 27.60 18.44 2.06
CA ASP A 28 28.82 18.76 2.80
C ASP A 28 28.69 20.09 3.57
N SER A 29 28.06 21.10 2.96
CA SER A 29 27.80 22.39 3.63
C SER A 29 26.83 22.24 4.80
N LEU A 30 25.83 21.37 4.64
CA LEU A 30 24.86 21.07 5.69
C LEU A 30 25.52 20.34 6.87
N ASN A 31 26.35 19.34 6.56
CA ASN A 31 27.14 18.60 7.56
C ASN A 31 28.00 19.53 8.39
N LYS A 32 28.74 20.42 7.73
CA LYS A 32 29.62 21.36 8.40
C LYS A 32 28.85 22.29 9.34
N ALA A 33 27.70 22.81 8.90
CA ALA A 33 26.87 23.67 9.74
C ALA A 33 26.35 22.94 10.99
N ILE A 34 26.03 21.65 10.88
CA ILE A 34 25.63 20.79 12.01
C ILE A 34 26.81 20.54 12.96
N GLU A 35 27.99 20.20 12.43
CA GLU A 35 29.22 19.97 13.22
C GLU A 35 29.66 21.22 13.98
N ASP A 36 29.48 22.40 13.38
CA ASP A 36 29.75 23.70 14.00
C ASP A 36 28.73 24.07 15.10
N GLY A 37 27.76 23.20 15.38
CA GLY A 37 26.74 23.38 16.41
C GLY A 37 25.61 24.33 16.04
N ASN A 38 25.47 24.70 14.76
CA ASN A 38 24.39 25.56 14.31
C ASN A 38 23.06 24.81 14.23
N LEU A 39 21.97 25.49 14.56
CA LEU A 39 20.63 24.96 14.30
C LEU A 39 20.33 25.07 12.80
N VAL A 40 20.29 23.93 12.12
CA VAL A 40 20.01 23.87 10.68
C VAL A 40 18.57 23.41 10.46
N SER A 41 17.77 24.23 9.78
CA SER A 41 16.42 23.88 9.33
C SER A 41 16.39 23.78 7.81
N VAL A 42 16.02 22.59 7.31
CA VAL A 42 15.84 22.35 5.88
C VAL A 42 14.36 22.16 5.61
N ASN A 43 13.80 22.99 4.73
CA ASN A 43 12.44 22.83 4.22
C ASN A 43 12.53 22.42 2.76
N SER A 44 11.82 21.35 2.39
CA SER A 44 11.71 20.92 1.02
C SER A 44 10.26 21.08 0.58
N ASP A 45 10.06 21.96 -0.40
CA ASP A 45 8.76 22.30 -0.94
C ASP A 45 8.47 21.44 -2.18
N TRP A 46 7.54 20.50 -2.04
CA TRP A 46 7.16 19.56 -3.11
C TRP A 46 5.79 19.91 -3.70
N ARG A 47 5.24 21.10 -3.39
CA ARG A 47 3.87 21.49 -3.79
C ARG A 47 3.65 21.45 -5.30
N GLU A 48 4.67 21.71 -6.10
CA GLU A 48 4.57 21.65 -7.57
C GLU A 48 4.59 20.22 -8.14
N LEU A 49 5.12 19.24 -7.39
CA LEU A 49 5.25 17.83 -7.82
C LEU A 49 4.04 16.98 -7.43
N LEU A 50 3.08 17.61 -6.79
CA LEU A 50 1.88 17.01 -6.24
C LEU A 50 0.71 17.52 -7.09
N PRO A 51 0.34 16.81 -8.19
CA PRO A 51 -0.80 17.20 -9.02
C PRO A 51 -2.07 17.14 -8.18
N HIS A 52 -2.60 18.30 -7.80
CA HIS A 52 -3.67 18.41 -6.80
C HIS A 52 -4.80 19.33 -7.30
N PRO A 53 -5.83 18.80 -7.98
CA PRO A 53 -7.03 19.58 -8.25
C PRO A 53 -7.83 19.94 -6.98
N ASP A 54 -7.63 19.22 -5.87
CA ASP A 54 -8.46 19.32 -4.65
C ASP A 54 -7.67 19.29 -3.31
N GLY A 55 -6.33 19.32 -3.35
CA GLY A 55 -5.48 19.45 -2.16
C GLY A 55 -5.31 18.19 -1.30
N ARG A 56 -5.61 17.00 -1.85
CA ARG A 56 -5.50 15.71 -1.14
C ARG A 56 -4.37 14.85 -1.68
N VAL A 57 -3.79 14.01 -0.81
CA VAL A 57 -2.82 12.98 -1.20
C VAL A 57 -3.55 11.69 -1.53
N GLU A 58 -3.50 11.29 -2.79
CA GLU A 58 -3.99 10.00 -3.25
C GLU A 58 -2.94 8.92 -2.99
N TYR A 59 -3.35 7.81 -2.39
CA TYR A 59 -2.48 6.66 -2.24
C TYR A 59 -3.24 5.35 -2.44
N GLU A 60 -2.53 4.39 -3.04
CA GLU A 60 -3.06 3.09 -3.38
C GLU A 60 -2.46 2.01 -2.49
N PHE A 61 -3.27 1.01 -2.13
CA PHE A 61 -2.80 -0.17 -1.43
C PHE A 61 -3.14 -1.43 -2.19
N TRP A 62 -2.11 -2.13 -2.66
CA TRP A 62 -2.21 -3.34 -3.45
C TRP A 62 -1.96 -4.57 -2.58
N THR A 63 -2.91 -5.50 -2.55
CA THR A 63 -2.82 -6.75 -1.78
C THR A 63 -3.23 -7.96 -2.61
N ASN A 64 -2.94 -9.17 -2.14
CA ASN A 64 -3.24 -10.42 -2.82
C ASN A 64 -3.55 -11.54 -1.79
N SER A 65 -3.97 -12.72 -2.25
CA SER A 65 -4.29 -13.89 -1.40
C SER A 65 -3.23 -14.99 -1.43
N ASN A 66 -2.19 -14.81 -2.22
CA ASN A 66 -1.22 -15.84 -2.57
C ASN A 66 0.07 -15.73 -1.76
N ASP A 67 0.13 -14.81 -0.81
CA ASP A 67 1.29 -14.66 0.07
C ASP A 67 1.40 -15.91 0.97
N GLU A 68 2.51 -16.65 0.82
CA GLU A 68 2.81 -17.81 1.65
C GLU A 68 3.04 -17.39 3.11
N CYS A 69 2.51 -18.19 4.05
CA CYS A 69 2.73 -17.98 5.48
C CYS A 69 4.22 -18.01 5.82
N GLY A 70 4.69 -17.02 6.58
CA GLY A 70 6.09 -16.91 6.99
C GLY A 70 6.51 -15.46 7.25
N PRO A 71 7.81 -15.20 7.46
CA PRO A 71 8.31 -13.89 7.91
C PRO A 71 7.92 -12.72 6.99
N LYS A 72 7.79 -12.96 5.68
CA LYS A 72 7.35 -11.95 4.70
C LYS A 72 5.88 -11.58 4.88
N CYS A 73 5.00 -12.59 4.94
CA CYS A 73 3.57 -12.40 5.19
C CYS A 73 3.34 -11.75 6.56
N ASP A 74 4.06 -12.18 7.59
CA ASP A 74 4.00 -11.57 8.92
C ASP A 74 4.37 -10.09 8.88
N SER A 75 5.44 -9.73 8.17
CA SER A 75 5.87 -8.34 8.02
C SER A 75 4.83 -7.48 7.31
N GLN A 76 4.18 -8.01 6.26
CA GLN A 76 3.11 -7.31 5.54
C GLN A 76 1.86 -7.12 6.42
N ILE A 77 1.47 -8.17 7.17
CA ILE A 77 0.35 -8.10 8.12
C ILE A 77 0.65 -7.08 9.23
N GLN A 78 1.87 -7.05 9.76
CA GLN A 78 2.29 -6.08 10.78
C GLN A 78 2.26 -4.66 10.25
N PHE A 79 2.71 -4.42 9.01
CA PHE A 79 2.59 -3.11 8.37
C PHE A 79 1.13 -2.62 8.35
N VAL A 80 0.20 -3.45 7.88
CA VAL A 80 -1.23 -3.08 7.82
C VAL A 80 -1.79 -2.78 9.21
N LYS A 81 -1.46 -3.61 10.20
CA LYS A 81 -1.89 -3.41 11.60
C LYS A 81 -1.38 -2.09 12.18
N ASN A 82 -0.10 -1.79 11.97
CA ASN A 82 0.55 -0.61 12.53
C ASN A 82 0.10 0.67 11.80
N PHE A 83 -0.07 0.60 10.48
CA PHE A 83 -0.46 1.76 9.67
C PHE A 83 -1.94 2.13 9.81
N LYS A 84 -2.82 1.17 10.15
CA LYS A 84 -4.27 1.36 10.26
C LYS A 84 -4.67 2.64 11.03
N GLY A 85 -4.07 2.89 12.20
CA GLY A 85 -4.43 4.03 13.04
C GLY A 85 -4.10 5.36 12.37
N ALA A 86 -2.89 5.47 11.81
CA ALA A 86 -2.46 6.66 11.07
C ALA A 86 -3.34 6.90 9.84
N ALA A 87 -3.58 5.85 9.05
CA ALA A 87 -4.46 5.89 7.86
C ALA A 87 -5.87 6.39 8.19
N GLN A 88 -6.47 5.89 9.28
CA GLN A 88 -7.80 6.35 9.72
C GLN A 88 -7.82 7.84 10.11
N ILE A 89 -6.76 8.35 10.74
CA ILE A 89 -6.68 9.74 11.16
C ILE A 89 -6.53 10.67 9.94
N ILE A 90 -5.65 10.34 9.00
CA ILE A 90 -5.39 11.18 7.83
C ILE A 90 -6.57 11.20 6.85
N GLU A 91 -7.25 10.07 6.67
CA GLU A 91 -8.44 9.98 5.82
C GLU A 91 -9.62 10.75 6.42
N LYS A 92 -9.88 10.60 7.73
CA LYS A 92 -10.97 11.33 8.42
C LYS A 92 -10.79 12.84 8.42
N LYS A 93 -9.54 13.32 8.39
CA LYS A 93 -9.24 14.76 8.28
C LYS A 93 -9.34 15.30 6.85
N GLY A 94 -9.61 14.43 5.86
CA GLY A 94 -9.74 14.81 4.46
C GLY A 94 -8.41 15.14 3.79
N TYR A 95 -7.28 14.72 4.35
CA TYR A 95 -5.96 14.98 3.77
C TYR A 95 -5.54 13.95 2.73
N THR A 96 -6.19 12.78 2.73
CA THR A 96 -5.89 11.70 1.82
C THR A 96 -7.13 11.18 1.12
N GLN A 97 -6.90 10.47 0.02
CA GLN A 97 -7.89 9.62 -0.62
C GLN A 97 -7.29 8.21 -0.78
N PHE A 98 -7.84 7.26 -0.03
CA PHE A 98 -7.39 5.88 -0.04
C PHE A 98 -8.09 5.05 -1.11
N THR A 99 -7.31 4.35 -1.94
CA THR A 99 -7.84 3.39 -2.93
C THR A 99 -7.22 2.00 -2.75
N PRO A 100 -7.97 0.99 -2.27
CA PRO A 100 -7.48 -0.37 -2.16
C PRO A 100 -7.65 -1.15 -3.48
N HIS A 101 -6.66 -1.98 -3.79
CA HIS A 101 -6.62 -2.85 -4.95
C HIS A 101 -6.32 -4.29 -4.52
N TYR A 102 -7.01 -5.24 -5.18
CA TYR A 102 -6.79 -6.66 -4.97
C TYR A 102 -6.25 -7.27 -6.27
N ILE A 103 -5.06 -7.87 -6.21
CA ILE A 103 -4.40 -8.49 -7.35
C ILE A 103 -5.06 -9.83 -7.65
N THR A 104 -5.33 -10.07 -8.93
CA THR A 104 -5.91 -11.31 -9.45
C THR A 104 -5.15 -11.74 -10.69
N TRP A 105 -5.18 -13.04 -10.96
CA TRP A 105 -4.63 -13.60 -12.18
C TRP A 105 -5.72 -13.71 -13.24
N TYR A 106 -5.32 -13.94 -14.48
CA TYR A 106 -6.24 -14.26 -15.57
C TYR A 106 -5.76 -15.49 -16.31
N CYS A 107 -6.69 -16.15 -16.97
CA CYS A 107 -6.44 -17.30 -17.82
C CYS A 107 -6.55 -16.87 -19.29
N PRO A 108 -5.51 -17.07 -20.11
CA PRO A 108 -5.54 -16.70 -21.52
C PRO A 108 -6.63 -17.45 -22.29
N GLU A 109 -7.14 -16.82 -23.35
CA GLU A 109 -8.31 -17.29 -24.11
C GLU A 109 -8.14 -18.73 -24.66
N ALA A 110 -6.92 -19.07 -25.11
CA ALA A 110 -6.58 -20.39 -25.61
C ALA A 110 -6.78 -21.52 -24.58
N PHE A 111 -6.79 -21.20 -23.28
CA PHE A 111 -6.87 -22.18 -22.19
C PHE A 111 -8.22 -22.20 -21.46
N LEU A 112 -9.22 -21.41 -21.89
CA LEU A 112 -10.51 -21.32 -21.21
C LEU A 112 -11.22 -22.66 -21.03
N LEU A 113 -11.03 -23.58 -21.97
CA LEU A 113 -11.66 -24.90 -21.92
C LEU A 113 -10.87 -25.94 -21.11
N SER A 114 -9.63 -25.63 -20.73
CA SER A 114 -8.76 -26.51 -19.94
C SER A 114 -9.35 -26.76 -18.55
N LYS A 115 -9.01 -27.92 -17.98
CA LYS A 115 -9.44 -28.27 -16.62
C LYS A 115 -8.93 -27.24 -15.60
N GLN A 116 -7.67 -26.83 -15.76
CA GLN A 116 -6.99 -25.87 -14.89
C GLN A 116 -7.70 -24.52 -14.89
N CYS A 117 -8.02 -23.97 -16.06
CA CYS A 117 -8.71 -22.68 -16.12
C CYS A 117 -10.11 -22.75 -15.49
N LYS A 118 -10.85 -23.84 -15.75
CA LYS A 118 -12.19 -24.04 -15.20
C LYS A 118 -12.19 -24.24 -13.68
N SER A 119 -11.16 -24.87 -13.12
CA SER A 119 -11.05 -25.05 -11.67
C SER A 119 -10.54 -23.79 -10.98
N GLN A 120 -9.61 -23.06 -11.59
CA GLN A 120 -8.88 -21.99 -10.90
C GLN A 120 -9.47 -20.59 -11.12
N CYS A 121 -10.44 -20.44 -12.02
CA CYS A 121 -10.96 -19.14 -12.42
C CYS A 121 -12.49 -19.06 -12.39
N ILE A 122 -12.99 -17.82 -12.27
CA ILE A 122 -14.39 -17.44 -12.50
C ILE A 122 -14.49 -16.48 -13.67
N ASN A 123 -15.73 -16.18 -14.10
CA ASN A 123 -16.03 -15.20 -15.14
C ASN A 123 -15.22 -15.43 -16.42
N HIS A 124 -15.33 -16.64 -17.00
CA HIS A 124 -14.64 -17.03 -18.23
C HIS A 124 -13.13 -16.72 -18.22
N GLY A 125 -12.44 -17.08 -17.13
CA GLY A 125 -10.99 -16.90 -17.02
C GLY A 125 -10.53 -15.49 -16.68
N ARG A 126 -11.43 -14.52 -16.47
CA ARG A 126 -11.06 -13.13 -16.18
C ARG A 126 -10.47 -12.94 -14.79
N TYR A 127 -10.90 -13.75 -13.82
CA TYR A 127 -10.44 -13.66 -12.44
C TYR A 127 -10.04 -15.04 -11.95
N CYS A 128 -8.78 -15.19 -11.60
CA CYS A 128 -8.16 -16.44 -11.22
C CYS A 128 -7.30 -16.28 -9.97
N ALA A 129 -7.05 -17.39 -9.29
CA ALA A 129 -6.00 -17.54 -8.30
C ALA A 129 -5.24 -18.85 -8.55
N PRO A 130 -3.93 -18.92 -8.23
CA PRO A 130 -3.23 -20.19 -8.20
C PRO A 130 -3.86 -21.12 -7.15
N ASP A 131 -3.70 -22.41 -7.37
CA ASP A 131 -4.15 -23.44 -6.44
C ASP A 131 -3.35 -23.33 -5.14
N PRO A 132 -4.00 -23.18 -3.96
CA PRO A 132 -3.29 -22.99 -2.69
C PRO A 132 -2.37 -24.16 -2.34
N GLU A 133 -2.77 -25.37 -2.72
CA GLU A 133 -2.03 -26.60 -2.46
C GLU A 133 -1.04 -26.93 -3.60
N GLN A 134 -1.00 -26.11 -4.65
CA GLN A 134 -0.30 -26.38 -5.92
C GLN A 134 -0.66 -27.74 -6.52
N ASP A 135 -1.86 -28.25 -6.21
CA ASP A 135 -2.30 -29.60 -6.55
C ASP A 135 -3.80 -29.61 -6.82
N PHE A 136 -4.15 -29.56 -8.11
CA PHE A 136 -5.53 -29.51 -8.60
C PHE A 136 -6.39 -30.74 -8.29
N SER A 137 -5.90 -31.70 -7.48
CA SER A 137 -6.63 -32.92 -7.11
C SER A 137 -7.13 -32.93 -5.67
N LYS A 138 -6.72 -31.96 -4.84
CA LYS A 138 -7.05 -31.91 -3.41
C LYS A 138 -7.20 -30.46 -2.95
N GLY A 139 -7.85 -30.27 -1.81
CA GLY A 139 -7.95 -28.94 -1.20
C GLY A 139 -8.95 -28.03 -1.90
N TYR A 140 -8.68 -26.73 -1.86
CA TYR A 140 -9.56 -25.71 -2.44
C TYR A 140 -9.12 -25.39 -3.87
N ASP A 141 -10.10 -25.17 -4.73
CA ASP A 141 -9.80 -24.67 -6.07
C ASP A 141 -9.45 -23.17 -6.00
N GLY A 142 -8.60 -22.69 -6.92
CA GLY A 142 -8.31 -21.26 -7.05
C GLY A 142 -9.56 -20.39 -7.22
N LYS A 143 -10.64 -20.90 -7.85
CA LYS A 143 -11.91 -20.16 -7.96
C LYS A 143 -12.52 -19.86 -6.58
N ASP A 144 -12.33 -20.74 -5.59
CA ASP A 144 -12.86 -20.57 -4.24
C ASP A 144 -12.12 -19.44 -3.52
N VAL A 145 -10.81 -19.34 -3.75
CA VAL A 145 -9.97 -18.23 -3.31
C VAL A 145 -10.45 -16.92 -3.94
N VAL A 146 -10.70 -16.90 -5.25
CA VAL A 146 -11.20 -15.71 -5.95
C VAL A 146 -12.54 -15.26 -5.38
N LEU A 147 -13.47 -16.19 -5.09
CA LEU A 147 -14.75 -15.86 -4.48
C LEU A 147 -14.57 -15.22 -3.09
N GLN A 148 -13.68 -15.75 -2.25
CA GLN A 148 -13.37 -15.14 -0.95
C GLN A 148 -12.75 -13.75 -1.09
N ASN A 149 -11.88 -13.56 -2.08
CA ASN A 149 -11.25 -12.26 -2.36
C ASN A 149 -12.27 -11.22 -2.84
N LEU A 150 -13.25 -11.65 -3.65
CA LEU A 150 -14.35 -10.79 -4.06
C LEU A 150 -15.21 -10.36 -2.87
N VAL A 151 -15.54 -11.26 -1.95
CA VAL A 151 -16.29 -10.91 -0.73
C VAL A 151 -15.50 -9.90 0.10
N LYS A 152 -14.21 -10.12 0.34
CA LYS A 152 -13.34 -9.17 1.06
C LYS A 152 -13.32 -7.79 0.39
N SER A 153 -13.16 -7.77 -0.93
CA SER A 153 -13.11 -6.53 -1.73
C SER A 153 -14.46 -5.79 -1.71
N ALA A 154 -15.57 -6.52 -1.79
CA ALA A 154 -16.91 -5.96 -1.71
C ALA A 154 -17.19 -5.36 -0.32
N CYS A 155 -16.86 -6.08 0.75
CA CYS A 155 -16.95 -5.59 2.13
C CYS A 155 -16.13 -4.31 2.31
N LEU A 156 -14.89 -4.28 1.82
CA LEU A 156 -14.04 -3.09 1.89
C LEU A 156 -14.66 -1.90 1.14
N LYS A 157 -15.17 -2.13 -0.08
CA LYS A 157 -15.84 -1.08 -0.86
C LYS A 157 -17.10 -0.54 -0.17
N LEU A 158 -17.88 -1.40 0.47
CA LEU A 158 -19.04 -1.01 1.27
C LEU A 158 -18.62 -0.17 2.47
N LEU A 159 -17.60 -0.61 3.23
CA LEU A 159 -17.09 0.15 4.38
C LEU A 159 -16.57 1.53 4.00
N MET A 160 -15.90 1.67 2.85
CA MET A 160 -15.45 2.98 2.35
C MET A 160 -16.62 3.88 1.92
N LYS A 161 -17.68 3.31 1.32
CA LYS A 161 -18.90 4.06 0.99
C LYS A 161 -19.68 4.49 2.23
N VAL A 162 -19.83 3.61 3.21
CA VAL A 162 -20.50 3.92 4.48
C VAL A 162 -19.68 4.90 5.32
N GLY A 163 -18.34 4.81 5.28
CA GLY A 163 -17.45 5.78 5.94
C GLY A 163 -17.46 7.17 5.31
N SER A 164 -17.80 7.28 4.01
CA SER A 164 -17.95 8.56 3.29
C SER A 164 -19.36 9.14 3.33
N LEU A 165 -20.39 8.31 3.57
CA LEU A 165 -21.74 8.73 3.95
C LEU A 165 -21.77 8.97 5.46
N GLY A 166 -21.42 10.19 5.89
CA GLY A 166 -21.22 10.56 7.29
C GLY A 166 -22.17 9.92 8.30
N CYS A 167 -21.62 9.08 9.19
CA CYS A 167 -22.12 9.04 10.56
C CYS A 167 -21.59 10.28 11.28
N GLY A 168 -22.28 11.40 11.06
CA GLY A 168 -22.40 12.41 12.09
C GLY A 168 -23.06 11.77 13.31
N GLY A 169 -22.40 11.87 14.46
CA GLY A 169 -22.95 11.69 15.80
C GLY A 169 -23.88 10.50 16.02
N ILE A 170 -23.34 9.44 16.62
CA ILE A 170 -24.07 8.81 17.73
C ILE A 170 -23.10 8.76 18.90
N MET A 171 -23.57 9.38 19.97
CA MET A 171 -22.99 9.54 21.31
C MET A 171 -22.57 8.20 21.91
#